data_AF-A0A1V4ZWQ5-F1
#
_entry.id   AF-A0A1V4ZWQ5-F1
#
_cell.length_a   1.000
_cell.length_b   1.000
_cell.length_c   1.000
_cell.angle_alpha   90.00
_cell.angle_beta   90.00
_cell.angle_gamma   90.00
#
_symmetry.space_group_name_H-M   'P 1'
#
loop_
_entity.id
_entity.type
_entity.pdbx_description
1 polymer ?
#
loop_
_entity_poly.entity_id
_entity_poly.type
_entity_poly.pdbx_seq_one_letter_code
_entity_poly.pdbx_strand_id
1 'polypeptide(L)'
;MASKDLNQAEKLVGEGVRDLTKGARGFQEEFMEFLRKYQVIGLAVAFVIGAAATKLVTAVVSDVIMPVIAVIMPQGDWRTATLDIGPVKFLAGDMLGNIIDFVIIALAVFLIVKYIMKGDTSKKI
;
A
#
# COMPACT_ATOMS: atom_id res chain seq x y z
N MET A 1 -45.23 11.74 -51.43
CA MET A 1 -44.61 12.55 -50.35
C MET A 1 -44.89 11.95 -48.98
N ALA A 2 -46.14 11.61 -48.64
CA ALA A 2 -46.53 11.06 -47.34
C ALA A 2 -45.80 9.78 -46.84
N SER A 3 -45.32 8.88 -47.70
CA SER A 3 -44.62 7.66 -47.22
C SER A 3 -43.20 7.92 -46.68
N LYS A 4 -42.57 9.02 -47.11
CA LYS A 4 -41.22 9.39 -46.68
C LYS A 4 -41.22 9.92 -45.25
N ASP A 5 -42.27 10.66 -44.91
CA ASP A 5 -42.48 11.25 -43.58
C ASP A 5 -42.81 10.17 -42.54
N LEU A 6 -43.56 9.14 -42.92
CA LEU A 6 -43.88 8.00 -42.04
C LEU A 6 -42.65 7.16 -41.70
N ASN A 7 -41.82 6.84 -42.70
CA ASN A 7 -40.56 6.11 -42.46
C ASN A 7 -39.57 6.93 -41.62
N GLN A 8 -39.60 8.26 -41.76
CA GLN A 8 -38.78 9.16 -40.95
C GLN A 8 -39.29 9.23 -39.51
N ALA A 9 -40.62 9.25 -39.31
CA ALA A 9 -41.23 9.17 -37.99
C ALA A 9 -40.93 7.84 -37.29
N GLU A 10 -41.03 6.69 -37.99
CA GLU A 10 -40.66 5.38 -37.43
C GLU A 10 -39.18 5.30 -37.06
N LYS A 11 -38.29 5.92 -37.84
CA LYS A 11 -36.86 5.96 -37.55
C LYS A 11 -36.55 6.83 -36.33
N LEU A 12 -37.19 7.99 -36.22
CA LEU A 12 -37.05 8.91 -35.08
C LEU A 12 -37.65 8.31 -33.79
N VAL A 13 -38.78 7.61 -33.90
CA VAL A 13 -39.38 6.86 -32.78
C VAL A 13 -38.49 5.68 -32.40
N GLY A 14 -37.95 4.94 -33.37
CA GLY A 14 -37.01 3.85 -33.12
C GLY A 14 -35.70 4.31 -32.47
N GLU A 15 -35.18 5.47 -32.86
CA GLU A 15 -34.01 6.10 -32.22
C GLU A 15 -34.34 6.62 -30.81
N GLY A 16 -35.51 7.26 -30.61
CA GLY A 16 -35.95 7.72 -29.29
C GLY A 16 -36.23 6.59 -28.30
N VAL A 17 -36.83 5.48 -28.75
CA VAL A 17 -37.09 4.28 -27.93
C VAL A 17 -35.77 3.58 -27.54
N ARG A 18 -34.77 3.60 -28.42
CA ARG A 18 -33.42 3.06 -28.12
C ARG A 18 -32.71 3.87 -27.04
N ASP A 19 -32.88 5.18 -27.01
CA ASP A 19 -32.24 6.05 -26.02
C ASP A 19 -32.92 5.97 -24.63
N LEU A 20 -34.24 5.72 -24.59
CA LEU A 20 -34.98 5.44 -23.35
C LEU A 20 -34.65 4.06 -22.74
N THR A 21 -34.09 3.13 -23.53
CA THR A 21 -33.65 1.80 -23.06
C THR A 21 -32.19 1.81 -22.58
N LYS A 22 -31.43 2.88 -22.84
CA LYS A 22 -30.12 3.15 -22.18
C LYS A 22 -30.33 3.70 -20.77
N GLY A 23 -31.18 3.02 -20.00
CA GLY A 23 -31.41 3.31 -18.60
C GLY A 23 -30.28 2.76 -17.73
N ALA A 24 -29.86 3.58 -16.76
CA ALA A 24 -29.09 3.25 -15.57
C ALA A 24 -27.83 2.42 -15.81
N ARG A 25 -26.69 3.09 -16.06
CA ARG A 25 -25.39 2.47 -15.79
C ARG A 25 -25.43 1.95 -14.35
N GLY A 26 -25.14 0.67 -14.16
CA GLY A 26 -25.21 0.09 -12.82
C GLY A 26 -24.23 0.80 -11.89
N PHE A 27 -24.53 0.89 -10.60
CA PHE A 27 -23.61 1.46 -9.61
C PHE A 27 -22.18 0.89 -9.74
N GLN A 28 -22.05 -0.39 -10.11
CA GLN A 28 -20.76 -1.04 -10.38
C GLN A 28 -19.98 -0.41 -11.54
N GLU A 29 -20.68 0.00 -12.61
CA GLU A 29 -20.08 0.65 -13.77
C GLU A 29 -19.67 2.07 -13.44
N GLU A 30 -20.53 2.83 -12.75
CA GLU A 30 -20.23 4.18 -12.27
C GLU A 30 -19.06 4.18 -11.26
N PHE A 31 -19.02 3.19 -10.37
CA PHE A 31 -17.93 3.00 -9.43
C PHE A 31 -16.63 2.61 -10.12
N MET A 32 -16.67 1.70 -11.11
CA MET A 32 -15.47 1.33 -11.87
C MET A 32 -14.95 2.50 -12.71
N GLU A 33 -15.85 3.31 -13.28
CA GLU A 33 -15.51 4.53 -13.99
C GLU A 33 -14.91 5.59 -13.05
N PHE A 34 -15.43 5.74 -11.84
CA PHE A 34 -14.84 6.56 -10.78
C PHE A 34 -13.41 6.11 -10.45
N LEU A 35 -13.22 4.81 -10.16
CA LEU A 35 -11.90 4.27 -9.82
C LEU A 35 -10.87 4.50 -10.94
N ARG A 36 -11.30 4.38 -12.20
CA ARG A 36 -10.48 4.68 -13.38
C ARG A 36 -10.23 6.19 -13.54
N LYS A 37 -11.26 7.02 -13.39
CA LYS A 37 -11.17 8.49 -13.55
C LYS A 37 -10.20 9.12 -12.55
N TYR A 38 -10.21 8.64 -11.31
CA TYR A 38 -9.39 9.18 -10.23
C TYR A 38 -8.09 8.39 -9.99
N GLN A 39 -7.76 7.41 -10.83
CA GLN A 39 -6.53 6.59 -10.73
C GLN A 39 -6.32 5.93 -9.36
N VAL A 40 -7.40 5.71 -8.59
CA VAL A 40 -7.36 5.18 -7.22
C VAL A 40 -6.87 3.74 -7.18
N ILE A 41 -7.07 3.00 -8.28
CA ILE A 41 -6.65 1.60 -8.40
C ILE A 41 -5.12 1.47 -8.21
N GLY A 42 -4.33 2.37 -8.82
CA GLY A 42 -2.87 2.35 -8.67
C GLY A 42 -2.43 2.66 -7.24
N LEU A 43 -3.09 3.62 -6.59
CA LEU A 43 -2.82 3.98 -5.19
C LEU A 43 -3.17 2.83 -4.24
N ALA A 44 -4.31 2.16 -4.44
CA ALA A 44 -4.72 1.02 -3.64
C ALA A 44 -3.71 -0.14 -3.74
N VAL A 45 -3.26 -0.46 -4.96
CA VAL A 45 -2.25 -1.51 -5.17
C VAL A 45 -0.93 -1.15 -4.51
N ALA A 46 -0.46 0.10 -4.67
CA ALA A 46 0.77 0.57 -4.05
C ALA A 46 0.71 0.48 -2.52
N PHE A 47 -0.43 0.84 -1.91
CA PHE A 47 -0.61 0.75 -0.46
C PHE A 47 -0.59 -0.69 0.06
N VAL A 48 -1.30 -1.61 -0.61
CA VAL A 48 -1.35 -3.03 -0.23
C VAL A 48 0.03 -3.68 -0.34
N ILE A 49 0.73 -3.45 -1.46
CA ILE A 49 2.10 -3.95 -1.65
C ILE A 49 3.05 -3.31 -0.64
N GLY A 50 2.93 -2.00 -0.40
CA GLY A 50 3.73 -1.30 0.61
C GLY A 50 3.55 -1.88 2.01
N ALA A 51 2.31 -2.14 2.43
CA ALA A 51 2.01 -2.77 3.72
C ALA A 51 2.60 -4.19 3.82
N ALA A 52 2.50 -4.99 2.75
CA ALA A 52 3.10 -6.32 2.71
C ALA A 52 4.63 -6.27 2.74
N ALA A 53 5.25 -5.35 2.01
CA ALA A 53 6.70 -5.15 1.97
C ALA A 53 7.24 -4.73 3.34
N THR A 54 6.57 -3.82 4.05
CA THR A 54 6.92 -3.45 5.42
C THR A 54 6.90 -4.67 6.34
N LYS A 55 5.86 -5.52 6.28
CA LYS A 55 5.80 -6.75 7.08
C LYS A 55 6.95 -7.71 6.78
N LEU A 56 7.29 -7.89 5.50
CA LEU A 56 8.41 -8.75 5.09
C LEU A 56 9.73 -8.23 5.66
N VAL A 57 9.98 -6.93 5.55
CA VAL A 57 11.18 -6.30 6.10
C VAL A 57 11.22 -6.46 7.61
N THR A 58 10.11 -6.17 8.31
CA THR A 58 10.03 -6.33 9.77
C THR A 58 10.33 -7.77 10.18
N ALA A 59 9.78 -8.77 9.50
CA ALA A 59 10.05 -10.18 9.78
C ALA A 59 11.53 -10.54 9.58
N VAL A 60 12.16 -10.08 8.49
CA VAL A 60 13.60 -10.31 8.26
C VAL A 60 14.44 -9.67 9.38
N VAL A 61 14.06 -8.47 9.82
CA VAL A 61 14.78 -7.79 10.91
C VAL A 61 14.57 -8.51 12.24
N SER A 62 13.33 -8.83 12.61
CA SER A 62 13.00 -9.47 13.88
C SER A 62 13.54 -10.90 13.98
N ASP A 63 13.55 -11.63 12.87
CA ASP A 63 13.80 -13.08 12.89
C ASP A 63 15.26 -13.40 12.54
N VAL A 64 15.96 -12.51 11.83
CA VAL A 64 17.35 -12.73 11.40
C VAL A 64 18.31 -11.75 12.06
N ILE A 65 18.01 -10.44 12.02
CA ILE A 65 18.96 -9.42 12.50
C ILE A 65 18.95 -9.32 14.02
N MET A 66 17.78 -9.29 14.64
CA MET A 66 17.65 -9.15 16.10
C MET A 66 18.31 -10.30 16.89
N PRO A 67 18.18 -11.58 16.49
CA PRO A 67 18.90 -12.67 17.18
C PRO A 67 20.41 -12.52 17.09
N VAL A 68 20.94 -12.06 15.94
CA VAL A 68 22.38 -11.82 15.77
C VAL A 68 22.87 -10.67 16.66
N ILE A 69 22.08 -9.61 16.79
CA ILE A 69 22.39 -8.48 17.68
C ILE A 69 22.29 -8.91 19.15
N ALA A 70 21.28 -9.72 19.51
CA ALA A 70 21.06 -10.20 20.88
C ALA A 70 22.18 -11.14 21.38
N VAL A 71 22.90 -11.81 20.48
CA VAL A 71 24.10 -12.59 20.84
C VAL A 71 25.28 -11.69 21.23
N ILE A 72 25.38 -10.50 20.63
CA ILE A 72 26.49 -9.56 20.86
C ILE A 72 26.22 -8.66 22.08
N MET A 73 24.96 -8.40 22.39
CA MET A 73 24.53 -7.57 23.52
C MET A 73 23.64 -8.43 24.45
N PRO A 74 24.20 -9.01 25.54
CA PRO A 74 23.47 -9.98 26.34
C PRO A 74 22.35 -9.28 27.11
N GLN A 75 21.12 -9.72 26.83
CA GLN A 75 19.86 -9.39 27.50
C GLN A 75 19.50 -7.89 27.47
N GLY A 76 18.39 -7.56 26.79
CA GLY A 76 17.83 -6.22 26.68
C GLY A 76 17.29 -5.64 28.00
N ASP A 77 18.02 -5.78 29.12
CA ASP A 77 17.70 -5.17 30.42
C ASP A 77 17.52 -3.65 30.31
N TRP A 78 18.21 -3.02 29.35
CA TRP A 78 18.05 -1.61 29.03
C TRP A 78 16.70 -1.29 28.34
N ARG A 79 16.07 -2.25 27.66
CA ARG A 79 14.72 -2.09 27.08
C ARG A 79 13.63 -2.26 28.13
N THR A 80 13.87 -3.07 29.14
CA THR A 80 12.95 -3.24 30.27
C THR A 80 13.19 -2.23 31.39
N ALA A 81 14.14 -1.30 31.21
CA ALA A 81 14.43 -0.26 32.19
C ALA A 81 13.20 0.63 32.41
N THR A 82 12.61 0.53 33.61
CA THR A 82 11.51 1.39 34.04
C THR A 82 12.03 2.45 34.99
N LEU A 83 11.58 3.68 34.79
CA LEU A 83 11.72 4.77 35.74
C LEU A 83 10.41 4.86 36.52
N ASP A 84 10.44 4.36 37.76
CA ASP A 84 9.28 4.41 38.63
C ASP A 84 9.21 5.78 39.31
N ILE A 85 8.22 6.60 38.94
CA ILE A 85 7.92 7.87 39.60
C ILE A 85 6.59 7.68 40.35
N GLY A 86 6.67 7.23 41.60
CA GLY A 86 5.49 6.93 42.41
C GLY A 86 4.68 5.75 41.86
N PRO A 87 3.34 5.84 41.72
CA PRO A 87 2.50 4.75 41.18
C PRO A 87 2.58 4.61 39.64
N VAL A 88 3.31 5.50 38.95
CA VAL A 88 3.41 5.51 37.48
C VAL A 88 4.76 4.92 37.06
N LYS A 89 4.72 3.83 36.30
CA LYS A 89 5.90 3.21 35.68
C LYS A 89 6.16 3.84 34.32
N PHE A 90 7.24 4.60 34.17
CA PHE A 90 7.68 5.07 32.86
C PHE A 90 8.56 4.02 32.19
N LEU A 91 8.10 3.43 31.08
CA LEU A 91 8.86 2.46 30.29
C LEU A 91 9.87 3.16 29.37
N ALA A 92 10.80 3.90 29.96
CA ALA A 92 11.83 4.66 29.22
C ALA A 92 12.71 3.73 28.36
N GLY A 93 12.96 2.51 28.83
CA GLY A 93 13.68 1.49 28.09
C GLY A 93 12.96 1.04 26.81
N ASP A 94 11.64 0.91 26.84
CA ASP A 94 10.85 0.44 25.70
C ASP A 94 10.87 1.47 24.57
N MET A 95 10.77 2.77 24.92
CA MET A 95 10.86 3.85 23.96
C MET A 95 12.23 3.89 23.26
N LEU A 96 13.32 3.73 24.01
CA LEU A 96 14.68 3.65 23.43
C LEU A 96 14.86 2.38 22.59
N GLY A 97 14.26 1.27 23.01
CA GLY A 97 14.21 0.02 22.26
C GLY A 97 13.58 0.20 20.88
N ASN A 98 12.40 0.83 20.84
CA ASN A 98 11.67 1.10 19.61
C ASN A 98 12.42 2.07 18.67
N ILE A 99 13.15 3.05 19.21
CA ILE A 99 14.01 3.94 18.40
C ILE A 99 15.15 3.15 17.75
N ILE A 100 15.81 2.27 18.51
CA ILE A 100 16.90 1.44 17.98
C ILE A 100 16.37 0.46 16.93
N ASP A 101 15.21 -0.15 17.16
CA ASP A 101 14.57 -1.05 16.19
C ASP A 101 14.23 -0.31 14.89
N PHE A 102 13.72 0.92 14.97
CA PHE A 102 13.48 1.76 13.79
C PHE A 102 14.76 2.03 12.99
N VAL A 103 15.88 2.35 13.67
CA VAL A 103 17.18 2.58 13.01
C VAL A 103 17.68 1.30 12.33
N ILE A 104 17.53 0.13 12.98
CA ILE A 104 17.92 -1.16 12.41
C ILE A 104 17.08 -1.48 11.18
N ILE A 105 15.75 -1.30 11.24
CA ILE A 105 14.85 -1.51 10.10
C ILE A 105 15.21 -0.57 8.94
N ALA A 106 15.44 0.72 9.21
CA ALA A 106 15.84 1.69 8.19
C ALA A 106 17.16 1.29 7.50
N LEU A 107 18.13 0.82 8.28
CA LEU A 107 19.41 0.34 7.76
C LEU A 107 19.25 -0.95 6.94
N ALA A 108 18.40 -1.88 7.39
CA ALA A 108 18.11 -3.11 6.66
C ALA A 108 17.44 -2.82 5.30
N VAL A 109 16.42 -1.95 5.26
CA VAL A 109 15.77 -1.52 4.01
C VAL A 109 16.80 -0.88 3.08
N PHE A 110 17.64 0.01 3.60
CA PHE A 110 18.70 0.66 2.83
C PHE A 110 19.66 -0.36 2.19
N LEU A 111 20.10 -1.37 2.95
CA LEU A 111 20.97 -2.42 2.43
C LEU A 111 20.29 -3.25 1.34
N ILE A 112 19.02 -3.61 1.51
CA ILE A 112 18.24 -4.37 0.52
C ILE A 112 18.11 -3.56 -0.78
N VAL A 113 17.68 -2.29 -0.69
CA VAL A 113 17.53 -1.41 -1.87
C VAL A 113 18.88 -1.20 -2.55
N LYS A 114 19.95 -0.97 -1.78
CA LYS A 114 21.30 -0.83 -2.31
C LYS A 114 21.78 -2.09 -3.03
N TYR A 115 21.46 -3.27 -2.51
CA TYR A 115 21.82 -4.54 -3.14
C TYR A 115 21.09 -4.72 -4.48
N ILE A 116 19.80 -4.40 -4.53
CA ILE A 116 18.99 -4.43 -5.75
C ILE A 116 19.56 -3.45 -6.80
N MET A 117 19.79 -2.19 -6.42
CA MET A 117 20.30 -1.16 -7.34
C MET A 117 21.73 -1.44 -7.84
N LYS A 118 22.53 -2.21 -7.09
CA LYS A 118 23.89 -2.57 -7.50
C LYS A 118 23.91 -3.65 -8.61
N GLY A 119 22.85 -4.45 -8.74
CA GLY A 119 22.75 -5.52 -9.75
C GLY A 119 22.77 -5.02 -11.21
N ASP A 120 22.29 -3.80 -11.46
CA ASP A 120 22.17 -3.26 -12.82
C ASP A 120 23.44 -2.55 -13.33
N THR A 121 24.46 -2.39 -12.47
CA THR A 121 25.72 -1.72 -12.86
C THR A 121 26.75 -2.69 -13.48
N SER A 122 26.46 -3.99 -13.54
CA SER A 122 27.41 -5.02 -14.02
C SER A 122 27.14 -5.54 -15.44
N LYS A 123 26.33 -4.85 -16.26
CA LYS A 123 26.12 -5.23 -17.67
C LYS A 123 26.24 -4.05 -18.64
N LYS A 124 27.31 -3.29 -18.47
CA LYS A 124 27.88 -2.38 -19.47
C LYS A 124 29.41 -2.38 -19.37
N ILE A 125 30.02 -3.50 -19.76
CA ILE A 125 31.33 -3.55 -20.43
C ILE A 125 31.23 -4.64 -21.48
#